data_AF-A0A924J1E0-F1
#
_entry.id   AF-A0A924J1E0-F1
#
_cell.length_a   1.000
_cell.length_b   1.000
_cell.length_c   1.000
_cell.angle_alpha   90.00
_cell.angle_beta   90.00
_cell.angle_gamma   90.00
#
_symmetry.space_group_name_H-M   'P 1'
#
loop_
_entity.id
_entity.type
_entity.pdbx_description
1 polymer ?
#
loop_
_entity_poly.entity_id
_entity_poly.type
_entity_poly.pdbx_seq_one_letter_code
_entity_poly.pdbx_strand_id
1 'polypeptide(L)' 'LVYKKIAQNNFKWESFSKFIHGKNIESILEEISAADYHLSRNANSKIVWTDLGIKLTRFIHRPA' A
#
# COMPACT_ATOMS: atom_id res chain seq x y z
N LEU A 1 9.26 -14.33 -16.69
CA LEU A 1 9.41 -13.35 -15.58
C LEU A 1 9.05 -11.98 -16.12
N VAL A 2 7.87 -11.45 -15.77
CA VAL A 2 7.43 -10.13 -16.26
C VAL A 2 8.01 -9.05 -15.34
N TYR A 3 9.11 -8.41 -15.76
CA TYR A 3 9.68 -7.27 -15.06
C TYR A 3 8.98 -5.99 -15.52
N LYS A 4 7.82 -5.71 -14.93
CA LYS A 4 7.10 -4.45 -15.20
C LYS A 4 7.84 -3.33 -14.45
N LYS A 5 8.75 -2.64 -15.14
CA LYS A 5 9.42 -1.45 -14.59
C LYS A 5 8.34 -0.37 -14.37
N ILE A 6 7.99 -0.13 -13.11
CA ILE A 6 7.04 0.93 -12.71
C ILE A 6 7.74 2.26 -12.99
N ALA A 7 7.62 2.75 -14.23
CA ALA A 7 8.39 3.89 -14.74
C ALA A 7 7.63 5.23 -14.64
N GLN A 8 6.56 5.31 -13.84
CA GLN A 8 5.80 6.55 -13.70
C GLN A 8 5.68 7.01 -12.25
N ASN A 9 6.03 8.29 -12.06
CA ASN A 9 5.68 9.18 -10.95
C ASN A 9 6.70 9.46 -9.83
N ASN A 10 8.00 9.62 -10.13
CA ASN A 10 8.98 10.17 -9.17
C ASN A 10 8.98 9.50 -7.78
N PHE A 11 8.40 8.30 -7.66
CA PHE A 11 8.13 7.67 -6.39
C PHE A 11 9.42 7.02 -5.91
N LYS A 12 9.93 7.50 -4.78
CA LYS A 12 11.20 7.06 -4.22
C LYS A 12 11.00 5.76 -3.44
N TRP A 13 11.04 4.64 -4.15
CA TRP A 13 10.94 3.30 -3.55
C TRP A 13 11.96 3.05 -2.44
N GLU A 14 13.18 3.57 -2.57
CA GLU A 14 14.24 3.50 -1.56
C GLU A 14 13.90 4.25 -0.27
N SER A 15 13.12 5.33 -0.36
CA SER A 15 12.63 6.04 0.83
C SER A 15 11.48 5.27 1.46
N PHE A 16 10.57 4.73 0.65
CA PHE A 16 9.43 3.95 1.11
C PHE A 16 9.84 2.67 1.84
N SER A 17 10.83 1.93 1.31
CA SER A 17 11.29 0.68 1.91
C SER A 17 11.82 0.83 3.34
N LYS A 18 12.37 2.00 3.69
CA LYS A 18 12.84 2.31 5.06
C LYS A 18 11.72 2.34 6.10
N PHE A 19 10.48 2.54 5.67
CA PHE A 19 9.31 2.55 6.54
C PHE A 19 8.66 1.17 6.68
N ILE A 20 9.15 0.16 5.95
CA ILE A 20 8.63 -1.21 6.01
C ILE A 20 9.53 -2.04 6.92
N HIS A 21 8.94 -2.68 7.93
CA HIS A 21 9.63 -3.53 8.90
C HIS A 21 8.75 -4.73 9.29
N GLY A 22 9.32 -5.70 10.01
CA GLY A 22 8.63 -6.96 10.33
C GLY A 22 7.27 -6.79 11.03
N LYS A 23 7.12 -5.75 11.86
CA LYS A 23 5.86 -5.47 12.58
C LYS A 23 4.75 -4.81 11.75
N ASN A 24 5.03 -4.29 10.55
CA ASN A 24 4.01 -3.62 9.73
C ASN A 24 3.81 -4.24 8.33
N ILE A 25 4.76 -5.04 7.84
CA ILE A 25 4.71 -5.59 6.47
C ILE A 25 3.48 -6.45 6.21
N GLU A 26 3.10 -7.31 7.16
CA GLU A 26 1.93 -8.18 7.03
C GLU A 26 0.64 -7.36 6.97
N SER A 27 0.47 -6.38 7.87
CA SER A 27 -0.71 -5.52 7.90
C SER A 27 -0.83 -4.65 6.64
N ILE A 28 0.30 -4.15 6.12
CA ILE A 28 0.32 -3.37 4.87
C ILE A 28 -0.12 -4.25 3.70
N LEU A 29 0.41 -5.48 3.62
CA LEU A 29 0.07 -6.42 2.54
C LEU A 29 -1.40 -6.83 2.59
N GLU A 30 -1.91 -7.14 3.77
CA GLU A 30 -3.31 -7.50 3.97
C GLU A 30 -4.24 -6.36 3.56
N GLU A 31 -3.94 -5.13 3.95
CA GLU A 31 -4.75 -3.96 3.63
C GLU A 31 -4.75 -3.65 2.13
N ILE A 32 -3.60 -3.77 1.45
CA ILE A 32 -3.53 -3.62 -0.01
C ILE A 32 -4.36 -4.71 -0.70
N SER A 33 -4.28 -5.96 -0.21
CA SER A 33 -5.03 -7.08 -0.77
C SER A 33 -6.53 -6.93 -0.56
N ALA A 34 -6.96 -6.42 0.60
CA ALA A 34 -8.36 -6.12 0.88
C ALA A 34 -8.88 -4.98 -0.01
N ALA A 35 -8.10 -3.92 -0.19
CA ALA A 35 -8.45 -2.82 -1.09
C ALA A 35 -8.63 -3.31 -2.54
N ASP A 36 -7.70 -4.13 -3.04
CA ASP A 36 -7.80 -4.75 -4.37
C ASP A 36 -9.05 -5.64 -4.48
N TYR A 37 -9.31 -6.48 -3.46
CA TYR A 37 -10.50 -7.32 -3.40
C TYR A 37 -11.78 -6.47 -3.47
N HIS A 38 -11.88 -5.37 -2.73
CA HIS A 38 -13.03 -4.49 -2.77
C HIS A 38 -13.20 -3.80 -4.13
N LEU A 39 -12.11 -3.31 -4.74
CA LEU A 39 -12.13 -2.72 -6.07
C LEU A 39 -12.61 -3.71 -7.13
N SER A 40 -12.14 -4.96 -7.07
CA SER A 40 -12.56 -6.03 -7.99
C SER A 40 -14.06 -6.34 -7.92
N ARG A 41 -14.71 -6.02 -6.79
CA ARG A 41 -16.14 -6.20 -6.57
C ARG A 41 -16.97 -4.93 -6.78
N ASN A 42 -16.44 -3.99 -7.57
CA ASN A 42 -17.11 -2.72 -7.89
C ASN A 42 -17.37 -1.83 -6.67
N ALA A 43 -16.52 -1.90 -5.63
CA ALA A 43 -16.55 -0.90 -4.56
C ALA A 43 -16.18 0.49 -5.10
N ASN A 44 -16.63 1.54 -4.39
CA ASN A 44 -16.29 2.91 -4.77
C ASN A 44 -14.79 3.17 -4.61
N SER A 45 -14.09 3.34 -5.74
CA SER A 45 -12.64 3.48 -5.75
C SER A 45 -12.14 4.68 -4.95
N LYS A 46 -12.84 5.81 -4.95
CA LYS A 46 -12.44 6.98 -4.17
C LYS A 46 -12.44 6.69 -2.67
N ILE A 47 -13.47 6.00 -2.19
CA ILE A 47 -13.59 5.62 -0.77
C ILE A 47 -12.49 4.62 -0.41
N VAL A 48 -12.33 3.55 -1.21
CA VAL A 48 -11.33 2.51 -0.94
C VAL A 48 -9.91 3.07 -0.94
N TRP A 49 -9.54 3.91 -1.91
CA TRP A 49 -8.23 4.53 -1.95
C TRP A 49 -8.00 5.51 -0.80
N THR A 50 -9.04 6.23 -0.37
CA THR A 50 -8.94 7.16 0.77
C THR A 50 -8.71 6.39 2.06
N ASP A 51 -9.45 5.31 2.30
CA ASP A 51 -9.28 4.45 3.48
C ASP A 51 -7.89 3.80 3.50
N LEU A 52 -7.45 3.23 2.38
CA LEU A 52 -6.11 2.66 2.23
C LEU A 52 -5.02 3.69 2.54
N GLY A 53 -5.14 4.92 2.00
CA GLY A 53 -4.17 5.99 2.24
C GLY A 53 -4.04 6.36 3.72
N ILE A 54 -5.17 6.46 4.44
CA ILE A 54 -5.18 6.75 5.88
C ILE A 54 -4.52 5.62 6.67
N LYS A 55 -4.84 4.36 6.36
CA LYS A 55 -4.28 3.19 7.06
C LYS A 55 -2.79 3.00 6.77
N LEU A 56 -2.35 3.15 5.53
CA LEU A 56 -0.93 3.11 5.16
C LEU A 56 -0.13 4.18 5.91
N THR A 57 -0.66 5.40 6.01
CA THR A 57 -0.01 6.47 6.79
C THR A 57 0.18 6.05 8.24
N ARG A 58 -0.80 5.37 8.84
CA ARG A 58 -0.71 4.84 10.21
C ARG A 58 0.33 3.72 10.35
N PHE A 59 0.38 2.80 9.39
CA PHE A 59 1.32 1.67 9.42
C PHE A 59 2.78 2.11 9.25
N ILE A 60 3.03 3.11 8.41
CA ILE A 60 4.36 3.69 8.15
C ILE A 60 4.95 4.38 9.39
N HIS A 61 4.11 4.93 10.26
CA HIS A 61 4.53 5.61 11.49
C HIS A 61 4.53 4.69 12.72
N ARG A 62 4.25 3.39 12.54
CA ARG A 62 4.27 2.44 13.66
C ARG A 62 5.72 2.22 14.11
N PRO A 63 6.00 2.23 15.43
CA PRO A 63 7.34 1.91 15.91
C PRO A 63 7.70 0.46 15.57
N ALA A 64 8.97 0.27 15.17
CA ALA A 64 9.54 -1.02 14.79
C ALA A 64 9.70 -1.99 15.96
#